data_AF-A0A4Q3UNQ4-F1
#
_entry.id   AF-A0A4Q3UNQ4-F1
#
_cell.length_a   1.000
_cell.length_b   1.000
_cell.length_c   1.000
_cell.angle_alpha   90.00
_cell.angle_beta   90.00
_cell.angle_gamma   90.00
#
_symmetry.space_group_name_H-M   'P 1'
#
loop_
_entity.id
_entity.type
_entity.pdbx_description
1 polymer ?
#
loop_
_entity_poly.entity_id
_entity_poly.type
_entity_poly.pdbx_seq_one_letter_code
_entity_poly.pdbx_strand_id
1 'polypeptide(L)'
;MLWRWHFYAGLICIPFVIWLALTGSIYLFRPQIDAWVDRDMAVLVRTGAPSAQQAIVHAATAAVPGSTFAGIMLAEQPDQAARVLVSDKGVRTRVYVHPDTLAILKTMDEGGTWERWIFKLHGELMLGTPGSIMVELAASWAIVMVLTGLYLWWPRNTRGLAGVIYPRFGQGAKRFWRDIHAVTGVWVSVFALFLLSSGMPWALVWGNGFKMVREATGTVAISQDWIIGPQNEHAGHEGHGAGAVALMSCV
;
A
#
# COMPACT_ATOMS: atom_id res chain seq x y z
N MET A 1 -34.87 -9.73 11.89
CA MET A 1 -34.72 -9.19 10.53
C MET A 1 -33.26 -8.78 10.22
N LEU A 2 -32.59 -8.03 11.11
CA LEU A 2 -31.20 -7.57 10.92
C LEU A 2 -30.16 -8.68 10.66
N TRP A 3 -30.30 -9.85 11.29
CA TRP A 3 -29.37 -10.97 11.09
C TRP A 3 -29.34 -11.51 9.65
N ARG A 4 -30.50 -11.53 8.97
CA ARG A 4 -30.60 -11.96 7.56
C ARG A 4 -29.90 -10.95 6.65
N TRP A 5 -30.11 -9.65 6.89
CA TRP A 5 -29.46 -8.58 6.13
C TRP A 5 -27.95 -8.58 6.32
N HIS A 6 -27.46 -8.75 7.55
CA HIS A 6 -26.04 -8.93 7.81
C HIS A 6 -25.48 -10.14 7.06
N PHE A 7 -26.16 -11.29 7.08
CA PHE A 7 -25.71 -12.47 6.34
C PHE A 7 -25.63 -12.23 4.82
N TYR A 8 -26.66 -11.66 4.20
CA TYR A 8 -26.67 -11.37 2.76
C TYR A 8 -25.64 -10.31 2.37
N ALA A 9 -25.52 -9.25 3.16
CA ALA A 9 -24.50 -8.22 2.95
C ALA A 9 -23.09 -8.81 3.08
N GLY A 10 -22.87 -9.68 4.08
CA GLY A 10 -21.62 -10.42 4.25
C GLY A 10 -21.30 -11.31 3.05
N LEU A 11 -22.28 -11.99 2.48
CA LEU A 11 -22.10 -12.83 1.30
C LEU A 11 -21.70 -12.03 0.06
N ILE A 12 -22.17 -10.78 -0.08
CA ILE A 12 -21.77 -9.90 -1.18
C ILE A 12 -20.37 -9.33 -0.95
N CYS A 13 -20.00 -9.04 0.29
CA CYS A 13 -18.71 -8.42 0.60
C CYS A 13 -17.56 -9.43 0.72
N ILE A 14 -17.84 -10.68 1.06
CA ILE A 14 -16.79 -11.69 1.29
C ILE A 14 -15.84 -11.90 0.11
N PRO A 15 -16.24 -11.84 -1.18
CA PRO A 15 -15.29 -11.99 -2.29
C PRO A 15 -14.28 -10.84 -2.34
N PHE A 16 -14.72 -9.61 -2.08
CA PHE A 16 -13.83 -8.46 -2.00
C PHE A 16 -12.88 -8.57 -0.81
N VAL A 17 -13.39 -8.95 0.36
CA VAL A 17 -12.56 -9.13 1.56
C VAL A 17 -11.53 -10.23 1.36
N ILE A 18 -11.91 -11.36 0.75
CA ILE A 18 -10.98 -12.44 0.40
C ILE A 18 -9.90 -11.94 -0.56
N TRP A 19 -10.31 -11.25 -1.63
CA TRP A 19 -9.37 -10.72 -2.62
C TRP A 19 -8.37 -9.74 -2.00
N LEU A 20 -8.86 -8.78 -1.21
CA LEU A 20 -8.04 -7.79 -0.53
C LEU A 20 -7.12 -8.44 0.51
N ALA A 21 -7.60 -9.44 1.25
CA ALA A 21 -6.79 -10.18 2.21
C ALA A 21 -5.67 -10.98 1.51
N LEU A 22 -5.97 -11.63 0.39
CA LEU A 22 -4.96 -12.39 -0.38
C LEU A 22 -3.89 -11.47 -0.96
N THR A 23 -4.30 -10.41 -1.65
CA THR A 23 -3.38 -9.44 -2.26
C THR A 23 -2.58 -8.66 -1.20
N GLY A 24 -3.21 -8.28 -0.09
CA GLY A 24 -2.53 -7.65 1.04
C GLY A 24 -1.55 -8.58 1.73
N SER A 25 -1.88 -9.87 1.85
CA SER A 25 -0.96 -10.88 2.40
C SER A 25 0.28 -11.05 1.54
N ILE A 26 0.13 -11.03 0.20
CA ILE A 26 1.27 -11.03 -0.72
C ILE A 26 2.14 -9.78 -0.51
N TYR A 27 1.52 -8.62 -0.31
CA TYR A 27 2.22 -7.35 -0.09
C TYR A 27 3.09 -7.36 1.19
N LEU A 28 2.69 -8.08 2.23
CA LEU A 28 3.50 -8.24 3.46
C LEU A 28 4.87 -8.89 3.20
N PHE A 29 4.99 -9.70 2.14
CA PHE A 29 6.24 -10.36 1.76
C PHE A 29 7.04 -9.54 0.73
N ARG A 30 6.74 -8.25 0.57
CA ARG A 30 7.44 -7.41 -0.41
C ARG A 30 8.97 -7.41 -0.25
N PRO A 31 9.55 -7.21 0.94
CA PRO A 31 11.01 -7.23 1.08
C PRO A 31 11.64 -8.56 0.62
N GLN A 32 10.97 -9.68 0.90
CA GLN A 32 11.43 -11.02 0.54
C GLN A 32 11.31 -11.27 -0.97
N ILE A 33 10.21 -10.85 -1.58
CA ILE A 33 9.99 -10.99 -3.02
C ILE A 33 10.95 -10.07 -3.78
N ASP A 34 11.12 -8.81 -3.36
CA ASP A 34 12.06 -7.87 -3.95
C ASP A 34 13.50 -8.40 -3.88
N ALA A 35 13.93 -8.91 -2.72
CA ALA A 35 15.25 -9.51 -2.57
C ALA A 35 15.45 -10.72 -3.50
N TRP A 36 14.40 -11.49 -3.77
CA TRP A 36 14.45 -12.62 -4.69
C TRP A 36 14.47 -12.18 -6.16
N VAL A 37 13.64 -11.21 -6.54
CA VAL A 37 13.54 -10.67 -7.92
C VAL A 37 14.80 -9.90 -8.31
N ASP A 38 15.36 -9.12 -7.39
CA ASP A 38 16.54 -8.28 -7.62
C ASP A 38 17.84 -8.95 -7.13
N ARG A 39 17.83 -10.26 -6.88
CA ARG A 39 18.99 -11.00 -6.34
C ARG A 39 20.28 -10.81 -7.16
N ASP A 40 20.15 -10.71 -8.48
CA ASP A 40 21.28 -10.55 -9.40
C ASP A 40 21.89 -9.14 -9.31
N MET A 41 21.19 -8.20 -8.68
CA MET A 41 21.61 -6.82 -8.41
C MET A 41 21.93 -6.58 -6.93
N ALA A 42 21.80 -7.63 -6.10
CA ALA A 42 21.94 -7.52 -4.65
C ALA A 42 23.38 -7.75 -4.15
N VAL A 43 24.18 -8.50 -4.90
CA VAL A 43 25.58 -8.80 -4.56
C VAL A 43 26.48 -8.47 -5.75
N LEU A 44 26.91 -7.22 -5.85
CA LEU A 44 27.80 -6.75 -6.90
C LEU A 44 29.26 -6.85 -6.45
N VAL A 45 30.14 -7.23 -7.39
CA VAL A 45 31.57 -7.21 -7.16
C VAL A 45 32.03 -5.75 -7.10
N ARG A 46 32.50 -5.34 -5.92
CA ARG A 46 32.98 -3.98 -5.69
C ARG A 46 34.47 -3.87 -5.92
N THR A 47 34.86 -2.82 -6.64
CA THR A 47 36.26 -2.55 -7.01
C THR A 47 36.76 -1.22 -6.47
N GLY A 48 35.90 -0.42 -5.82
CA GLY A 48 36.27 0.89 -5.30
C GLY A 48 35.33 1.42 -4.21
N ALA A 49 35.54 2.69 -3.85
CA ALA A 49 34.64 3.41 -2.95
C ALA A 49 33.33 3.79 -3.67
N PRO A 50 32.20 3.94 -2.96
CA PRO A 50 30.94 4.30 -3.58
C PRO A 50 31.04 5.70 -4.18
N SER A 51 30.50 5.88 -5.38
CA SER A 51 30.38 7.20 -6.00
C SER A 51 29.40 8.08 -5.22
N ALA A 52 29.56 9.40 -5.36
CA ALA A 52 28.61 10.36 -4.81
C ALA A 52 27.21 10.15 -5.39
N GLN A 53 26.16 10.34 -4.58
CA GLN A 53 24.77 10.16 -5.00
C GLN A 53 24.41 11.01 -6.24
N GLN A 54 24.96 12.23 -6.35
CA GLN A 54 24.76 13.08 -7.52
C GLN A 54 25.30 12.45 -8.81
N ALA A 55 26.44 11.75 -8.75
CA ALA A 55 27.02 11.08 -9.91
C ALA A 55 26.17 9.88 -10.35
N ILE A 56 25.60 9.15 -9.39
CA ILE A 56 24.66 8.04 -9.63
C ILE A 56 23.39 8.56 -10.30
N VAL A 57 22.80 9.64 -9.77
CA VAL A 57 21.61 10.27 -10.35
C VAL A 57 21.91 10.76 -11.77
N HIS A 58 23.04 11.43 -11.98
CA HIS A 58 23.44 11.91 -13.29
C HIS A 58 23.60 10.77 -14.31
N ALA A 59 24.27 9.68 -13.93
CA ALA A 59 24.40 8.49 -14.77
C ALA A 59 23.03 7.89 -15.14
N ALA A 60 22.12 7.79 -14.17
CA ALA A 60 20.77 7.29 -14.41
C ALA A 60 19.95 8.19 -15.35
N THR A 61 20.00 9.52 -15.17
CA THR A 61 19.30 10.47 -16.06
C THR A 61 19.91 10.50 -17.46
N ALA A 62 21.23 10.30 -17.58
CA ALA A 62 21.89 10.21 -18.88
C ALA A 62 21.53 8.92 -19.63
N ALA A 63 21.23 7.84 -18.90
CA ALA A 63 20.80 6.56 -19.48
C ALA A 63 19.40 6.60 -20.09
N VAL A 64 18.56 7.56 -19.69
CA VAL A 64 17.21 7.77 -20.23
C VAL A 64 17.08 9.23 -20.70
N PRO A 65 17.53 9.55 -21.92
CA PRO A 65 17.52 10.92 -22.43
C PRO A 65 16.11 11.53 -22.43
N GLY A 66 15.99 12.79 -22.00
CA GLY A 66 14.71 13.50 -21.89
C GLY A 66 13.95 13.27 -20.58
N SER A 67 14.41 12.33 -19.74
CA SER A 67 13.84 12.13 -18.40
C SER A 67 14.35 13.13 -17.37
N THR A 68 13.58 13.33 -16.31
CA THR A 68 13.97 14.09 -15.11
C THR A 68 14.09 13.16 -13.91
N PHE A 69 14.90 13.55 -12.93
CA PHE A 69 15.03 12.81 -11.68
C PHE A 69 13.70 12.82 -10.91
N ALA A 70 13.21 11.64 -10.51
CA ALA A 70 11.97 11.48 -9.76
C ALA A 70 12.19 10.95 -8.34
N GLY A 71 13.26 10.20 -8.10
CA GLY A 71 13.59 9.71 -6.76
C GLY A 71 14.75 8.73 -6.77
N ILE A 72 15.28 8.43 -5.58
CA ILE A 72 16.31 7.41 -5.39
C ILE A 72 15.88 6.48 -4.27
N MET A 73 15.98 5.17 -4.49
CA MET A 73 15.86 4.18 -3.43
C MET A 73 17.28 3.87 -2.93
N LEU A 74 17.49 4.14 -1.65
CA LEU A 74 18.77 3.87 -1.00
C LEU A 74 19.01 2.35 -0.95
N ALA A 75 20.22 1.96 -1.30
CA ALA A 75 20.69 0.59 -1.11
C ALA A 75 20.74 0.27 0.38
N GLU A 76 20.23 -0.90 0.78
CA GLU A 76 20.28 -1.36 2.17
C GLU A 76 21.69 -1.85 2.53
N GLN A 77 22.43 -2.37 1.53
CA GLN A 77 23.79 -2.87 1.69
C GLN A 77 24.74 -2.22 0.68
N PRO A 78 26.03 -2.03 1.02
CA PRO A 78 26.99 -1.33 0.15
C PRO A 78 27.25 -2.00 -1.20
N ASP A 79 27.01 -3.31 -1.31
CA ASP A 79 27.20 -4.16 -2.49
C ASP A 79 25.96 -4.25 -3.40
N GLN A 80 24.87 -3.58 -3.05
CA GLN A 80 23.68 -3.52 -3.88
C GLN A 80 23.77 -2.42 -4.95
N ALA A 81 23.10 -2.65 -6.07
CA ALA A 81 22.88 -1.61 -7.07
C ALA A 81 22.08 -0.44 -6.47
N ALA A 82 22.50 0.78 -6.78
CA ALA A 82 21.68 1.96 -6.51
C ALA A 82 20.51 2.00 -7.48
N ARG A 83 19.31 2.31 -6.99
CA ARG A 83 18.09 2.33 -7.80
C ARG A 83 17.61 3.77 -7.91
N VAL A 84 17.60 4.29 -9.13
CA VAL A 84 17.16 5.65 -9.43
C VAL A 84 15.88 5.59 -10.24
N LEU A 85 14.87 6.32 -9.81
CA LEU A 85 13.65 6.56 -10.56
C LEU A 85 13.82 7.84 -11.39
N VAL A 86 13.65 7.70 -12.69
CA VAL A 86 13.58 8.81 -13.64
C VAL A 86 12.20 8.85 -14.27
N SER A 87 11.76 10.02 -14.72
CA SER A 87 10.43 10.23 -15.27
C SER A 87 10.51 10.97 -16.60
N ASP A 88 9.90 10.43 -17.65
CA ASP A 88 9.69 11.11 -18.93
C ASP A 88 8.19 11.19 -19.21
N LYS A 89 7.65 12.42 -19.29
CA LYS A 89 6.22 12.69 -19.58
C LYS A 89 5.23 11.84 -18.77
N GLY A 90 5.55 11.59 -17.50
CA GLY A 90 4.73 10.81 -16.57
C GLY A 90 5.03 9.31 -16.54
N VAL A 91 5.78 8.77 -17.51
CA VAL A 91 6.26 7.39 -17.50
C VAL A 91 7.49 7.32 -16.60
N ARG A 92 7.41 6.50 -15.55
CA ARG A 92 8.50 6.31 -14.59
C ARG A 92 9.34 5.09 -14.98
N THR A 93 10.64 5.26 -15.02
CA THR A 93 11.60 4.20 -15.32
C THR A 93 12.55 4.03 -14.15
N ARG A 94 12.76 2.79 -13.72
CA ARG A 94 13.74 2.43 -12.69
C ARG A 94 15.04 2.03 -13.36
N VAL A 95 16.12 2.71 -13.00
CA VAL A 95 17.48 2.48 -13.48
C VAL A 95 18.34 1.95 -12.35
N TYR A 96 18.96 0.80 -12.56
CA TYR A 96 19.91 0.17 -11.64
C TYR A 96 21.31 0.58 -12.05
N VAL A 97 22.01 1.25 -11.13
CA VAL A 97 23.34 1.80 -11.35
C VAL A 97 24.32 1.14 -10.40
N HIS A 98 25.45 0.69 -10.92
CA HIS A 98 26.53 0.17 -10.11
C HIS A 98 27.12 1.29 -9.23
N PRO A 99 27.23 1.12 -7.90
CA PRO A 99 27.61 2.21 -7.00
C PRO A 99 29.04 2.73 -7.24
N ASP A 100 29.96 1.87 -7.67
CA ASP A 100 31.38 2.26 -7.87
C ASP A 100 31.68 2.73 -9.29
N THR A 101 31.33 1.91 -10.28
CA THR A 101 31.69 2.13 -11.70
C THR A 101 30.71 3.03 -12.45
N LEU A 102 29.56 3.34 -11.85
CA LEU A 102 28.43 4.04 -12.50
C LEU A 102 27.88 3.33 -13.74
N ALA A 103 28.21 2.05 -13.93
CA ALA A 103 27.67 1.24 -15.01
C ALA A 103 26.16 1.05 -14.85
N ILE A 104 25.42 1.18 -15.95
CA ILE A 104 23.98 0.89 -15.98
C ILE A 104 23.80 -0.62 -16.10
N LEU A 105 23.24 -1.22 -15.06
CA LEU A 105 23.08 -2.67 -14.95
C LEU A 105 21.76 -3.14 -15.56
N LYS A 106 20.70 -2.36 -15.32
CA LYS A 106 19.34 -2.72 -15.72
C LYS A 106 18.48 -1.46 -15.79
N THR A 107 17.60 -1.41 -16.78
CA THR A 107 16.57 -0.37 -16.91
C THR A 107 15.24 -1.07 -17.08
N MET A 108 14.22 -0.68 -16.30
CA MET A 108 12.89 -1.28 -16.36
C MET A 108 11.81 -0.22 -16.18
N ASP A 109 10.65 -0.44 -16.80
CA ASP A 109 9.46 0.35 -16.52
C ASP A 109 9.01 0.11 -15.07
N GLU A 110 8.78 1.19 -14.32
CA GLU A 110 8.32 1.12 -12.93
C GLU A 110 6.87 0.63 -12.86
N GLY A 111 6.06 0.96 -13.87
CA GLY A 111 4.66 0.56 -14.00
C GLY A 111 4.49 -0.97 -14.10
N GLY A 112 5.42 -1.64 -14.77
CA GLY A 112 5.46 -3.08 -14.98
C GLY A 112 6.07 -3.91 -13.85
N THR A 113 6.52 -3.29 -12.75
CA THR A 113 7.10 -4.03 -11.62
C THR A 113 6.05 -4.87 -10.89
N TRP A 114 6.45 -6.04 -10.39
CA TRP A 114 5.55 -6.92 -9.65
C TRP A 114 4.91 -6.21 -8.44
N GLU A 115 5.68 -5.34 -7.77
CA GLU A 115 5.25 -4.43 -6.70
C GLU A 115 4.06 -3.56 -7.16
N ARG A 116 4.20 -2.91 -8.31
CA ARG A 116 3.17 -2.00 -8.83
C ARG A 116 1.93 -2.76 -9.27
N TRP A 117 2.10 -3.96 -9.83
CA TRP A 117 0.99 -4.85 -10.17
C TRP A 117 0.18 -5.24 -8.93
N ILE A 118 0.85 -5.72 -7.87
CA ILE A 118 0.13 -6.13 -6.65
C ILE A 118 -0.51 -4.92 -5.95
N PHE A 119 0.14 -3.76 -5.96
CA PHE A 119 -0.42 -2.51 -5.42
C PHE A 119 -1.73 -2.15 -6.13
N LYS A 120 -1.75 -2.15 -7.47
CA LYS A 120 -2.94 -1.85 -8.26
C LYS A 120 -4.01 -2.96 -8.15
N LEU A 121 -3.63 -4.23 -7.98
CA LEU A 121 -4.58 -5.34 -7.74
C LEU A 121 -5.29 -5.19 -6.40
N HIS A 122 -4.55 -4.76 -5.36
CA HIS A 122 -5.07 -4.56 -4.02
C HIS A 122 -5.91 -3.28 -3.91
N GLY A 123 -5.39 -2.15 -4.39
CA GLY A 123 -6.03 -0.85 -4.21
C GLY A 123 -7.07 -0.48 -5.26
N GLU A 124 -6.99 -1.07 -6.46
CA GLU A 124 -7.74 -0.59 -7.63
C GLU A 124 -8.34 -1.73 -8.48
N LEU A 125 -8.16 -3.00 -8.11
CA LEU A 125 -8.59 -4.17 -8.90
C LEU A 125 -8.12 -4.15 -10.36
N MET A 126 -7.02 -3.45 -10.67
CA MET A 126 -6.56 -3.17 -12.04
C MET A 126 -7.52 -2.33 -12.91
N LEU A 127 -8.55 -1.73 -12.32
CA LEU A 127 -9.56 -0.94 -13.03
C LEU A 127 -9.33 0.57 -12.90
N GLY A 128 -8.22 1.01 -12.30
CA GLY A 128 -7.93 2.41 -12.06
C GLY A 128 -8.95 3.04 -11.10
N THR A 129 -9.39 4.26 -11.41
CA THR A 129 -10.32 5.05 -10.58
C THR A 129 -11.62 4.31 -10.23
N PRO A 130 -12.36 3.70 -11.17
CA PRO A 130 -13.53 2.89 -10.83
C PRO A 130 -13.25 1.79 -9.80
N GLY A 131 -12.16 1.05 -9.96
CA GLY A 131 -11.82 -0.02 -9.04
C GLY A 131 -11.36 0.49 -7.68
N SER A 132 -10.68 1.64 -7.64
CA SER A 132 -10.34 2.31 -6.37
C SER A 132 -11.57 2.67 -5.56
N ILE A 133 -12.59 3.24 -6.21
CA ILE A 133 -13.88 3.55 -5.57
C ILE A 133 -14.58 2.28 -5.09
N MET A 134 -14.54 1.19 -5.87
CA MET A 134 -15.12 -0.09 -5.49
C MET A 134 -14.42 -0.69 -4.25
N VAL A 135 -13.09 -0.67 -4.21
CA VAL A 135 -12.30 -1.16 -3.06
C VAL A 135 -12.57 -0.32 -1.83
N GLU A 136 -12.62 1.00 -1.97
CA GLU A 136 -12.92 1.92 -0.88
C GLU A 136 -14.33 1.73 -0.32
N LEU A 137 -15.32 1.53 -1.20
CA LEU A 137 -16.68 1.19 -0.80
C LEU A 137 -16.72 -0.16 -0.08
N ALA A 138 -16.01 -1.17 -0.59
CA ALA A 138 -15.91 -2.48 0.04
C ALA A 138 -15.25 -2.41 1.42
N ALA A 139 -14.18 -1.62 1.58
CA ALA A 139 -13.50 -1.37 2.85
C ALA A 139 -14.42 -0.66 3.84
N SER A 140 -15.11 0.40 3.41
CA SER A 140 -16.09 1.13 4.22
C SER A 140 -17.21 0.21 4.70
N TRP A 141 -17.73 -0.63 3.80
CA TRP A 141 -18.78 -1.58 4.14
C TRP A 141 -18.27 -2.72 5.03
N ALA A 142 -17.03 -3.16 4.87
CA ALA A 142 -16.41 -4.12 5.77
C ALA A 142 -16.37 -3.63 7.22
N ILE A 143 -16.12 -2.33 7.45
CA ILE A 143 -16.23 -1.72 8.80
C ILE A 143 -17.65 -1.88 9.34
N VAL A 144 -18.67 -1.51 8.55
CA VAL A 144 -20.08 -1.66 8.95
C VAL A 144 -20.42 -3.12 9.25
N MET A 145 -19.93 -4.05 8.43
CA MET A 145 -20.11 -5.49 8.62
C MET A 145 -19.47 -5.97 9.92
N VAL A 146 -18.24 -5.54 10.23
CA VAL A 146 -17.58 -5.88 11.49
C VAL A 146 -18.35 -5.32 12.69
N LEU A 147 -18.72 -4.04 12.67
CA LEU A 147 -19.45 -3.41 13.78
C LEU A 147 -20.82 -4.04 14.00
N THR A 148 -21.58 -4.28 12.94
CA THR A 148 -22.90 -4.94 13.03
C THR A 148 -22.76 -6.39 13.47
N GLY A 149 -21.71 -7.10 13.04
CA GLY A 149 -21.41 -8.46 13.48
C GLY A 149 -21.14 -8.51 14.98
N LEU A 150 -20.25 -7.65 15.48
CA LEU A 150 -19.95 -7.52 16.91
C LEU A 150 -21.20 -7.16 17.71
N TYR A 151 -22.01 -6.21 17.24
CA TYR A 151 -23.25 -5.81 17.91
C TYR A 151 -24.27 -6.96 17.99
N LEU A 152 -24.50 -7.67 16.88
CA LEU A 152 -25.46 -8.77 16.81
C LEU A 152 -25.00 -9.98 17.63
N TRP A 153 -23.69 -10.19 17.70
CA TRP A 153 -23.11 -11.29 18.45
C TRP A 153 -22.94 -10.99 19.94
N TRP A 154 -22.90 -9.71 20.33
CA TRP A 154 -22.54 -9.29 21.68
C TRP A 154 -23.26 -10.09 22.76
N PRO A 155 -22.53 -10.74 23.69
CA PRO A 155 -23.13 -11.58 24.69
C PRO A 155 -23.92 -10.73 25.70
N ARG A 156 -25.26 -10.79 25.64
CA ARG A 156 -26.14 -10.02 26.54
C ARG A 156 -26.46 -10.74 27.86
N ASN A 157 -26.26 -12.05 27.94
CA ASN A 157 -26.70 -12.83 29.10
C ASN A 157 -25.83 -14.10 29.35
N THR A 158 -24.51 -13.99 29.26
CA THR A 158 -23.59 -15.13 29.45
C THR A 158 -22.88 -15.10 30.79
N ARG A 159 -22.97 -16.20 31.55
CA ARG A 159 -22.21 -16.45 32.79
C ARG A 159 -20.82 -17.03 32.49
N GLY A 160 -19.98 -16.29 31.77
CA GLY A 160 -18.59 -16.67 31.48
C GLY A 160 -18.10 -16.29 30.08
N LEU A 161 -16.81 -16.51 29.83
CA LEU A 161 -16.10 -16.14 28.59
C LEU A 161 -16.12 -17.25 27.51
N ALA A 162 -16.66 -18.44 27.84
CA ALA A 162 -16.76 -19.58 26.95
C ALA A 162 -17.79 -19.36 25.83
N GLY A 163 -17.35 -19.48 24.57
CA GLY A 163 -18.13 -19.11 23.38
C GLY A 163 -18.10 -17.61 23.07
N VAL A 164 -17.32 -16.84 23.84
CA VAL A 164 -17.03 -15.41 23.62
C VAL A 164 -15.58 -15.24 23.16
N ILE A 165 -14.63 -15.71 23.98
CA ILE A 165 -13.19 -15.55 23.73
C ILE A 165 -12.53 -16.85 23.28
N TYR A 166 -13.09 -18.00 23.66
CA TYR A 166 -12.63 -19.33 23.25
C TYR A 166 -13.81 -20.23 22.87
N PRO A 167 -13.67 -21.12 21.86
CA PRO A 167 -14.77 -21.95 21.38
C PRO A 167 -15.12 -23.05 22.39
N ARG A 168 -16.41 -23.41 22.48
CA ARG A 168 -16.86 -24.55 23.28
C ARG A 168 -16.83 -25.82 22.43
N PHE A 169 -16.09 -26.82 22.89
CA PHE A 169 -16.03 -28.13 22.26
C PHE A 169 -17.12 -29.06 22.81
N GLY A 170 -17.56 -30.05 22.02
CA GLY A 170 -18.48 -31.11 22.47
C GLY A 170 -19.98 -30.78 22.49
N GLN A 171 -20.42 -29.61 21.97
CA GLN A 171 -21.83 -29.21 21.98
C GLN A 171 -22.56 -29.35 20.63
N GLY A 172 -22.04 -30.19 19.73
CA GLY A 172 -22.61 -30.46 18.41
C GLY A 172 -22.18 -29.47 17.31
N ALA A 173 -22.28 -29.91 16.05
CA ALA A 173 -21.73 -29.20 14.88
C ALA A 173 -22.28 -27.77 14.71
N LYS A 174 -23.59 -27.56 14.91
CA LYS A 174 -24.21 -26.23 14.76
C LYS A 174 -23.64 -25.20 15.74
N ARG A 175 -23.42 -25.58 17.00
CA ARG A 175 -22.83 -24.70 18.01
C ARG A 175 -21.33 -24.51 17.78
N PHE A 176 -20.64 -25.55 17.32
CA PHE A 176 -19.22 -25.47 16.96
C PHE A 176 -18.95 -24.42 15.87
N TRP A 177 -19.65 -24.50 14.73
CA TRP A 177 -19.46 -23.52 13.64
C TRP A 177 -19.81 -22.08 14.06
N ARG A 178 -20.87 -21.93 14.87
CA ARG A 178 -21.23 -20.63 15.44
C ARG A 178 -20.11 -20.10 16.36
N ASP A 179 -19.60 -20.93 17.25
CA ASP A 179 -18.58 -20.54 18.23
C ASP A 179 -17.23 -20.26 17.53
N ILE A 180 -16.86 -20.98 16.47
CA ILE A 180 -15.68 -20.67 15.64
C ILE A 180 -15.83 -19.32 14.95
N HIS A 181 -16.95 -19.09 14.25
CA HIS A 181 -17.19 -17.81 13.57
C HIS A 181 -17.21 -16.63 14.57
N ALA A 182 -17.87 -16.82 15.71
CA ALA A 182 -17.95 -15.87 16.80
C ALA A 182 -16.57 -15.51 17.37
N VAL A 183 -15.83 -16.50 17.84
CA VAL A 183 -14.56 -16.31 18.54
C VAL A 183 -13.52 -15.76 17.58
N THR A 184 -13.36 -16.38 16.40
CA THR A 184 -12.47 -15.86 15.36
C THR A 184 -12.90 -14.46 14.95
N GLY A 185 -14.21 -14.22 14.83
CA GLY A 185 -14.78 -12.93 14.52
C GLY A 185 -14.34 -11.85 15.49
N VAL A 186 -14.35 -12.08 16.81
CA VAL A 186 -13.89 -11.08 17.80
C VAL A 186 -12.44 -10.71 17.60
N TRP A 187 -11.55 -11.71 17.54
CA TRP A 187 -10.12 -11.47 17.40
C TRP A 187 -9.79 -10.78 16.08
N VAL A 188 -10.34 -11.29 14.98
CA VAL A 188 -10.15 -10.70 13.64
C VAL A 188 -10.74 -9.30 13.57
N SER A 189 -11.86 -9.02 14.24
CA SER A 189 -12.49 -7.68 14.22
C SER A 189 -11.57 -6.60 14.75
N VAL A 190 -10.82 -6.87 15.83
CA VAL A 190 -9.88 -5.89 16.41
C VAL A 190 -8.79 -5.55 15.39
N PHE A 191 -8.14 -6.57 14.82
CA PHE A 191 -7.11 -6.36 13.81
C PHE A 191 -7.66 -5.73 12.53
N ALA A 192 -8.82 -6.20 12.06
CA ALA A 192 -9.46 -5.70 10.85
C ALA A 192 -9.87 -4.22 10.98
N LEU A 193 -10.46 -3.82 12.09
CA LEU A 193 -10.82 -2.42 12.34
C LEU A 193 -9.57 -1.54 12.38
N PHE A 194 -8.51 -1.99 13.06
CA PHE A 194 -7.24 -1.27 13.07
C PHE A 194 -6.67 -1.08 11.64
N LEU A 195 -6.57 -2.16 10.86
CA LEU A 195 -6.05 -2.11 9.49
C LEU A 195 -6.93 -1.24 8.59
N LEU A 196 -8.25 -1.43 8.62
CA LEU A 196 -9.20 -0.63 7.83
C LEU A 196 -9.10 0.86 8.20
N SER A 197 -9.16 1.21 9.48
CA SER A 197 -9.04 2.61 9.90
C SER A 197 -7.69 3.24 9.52
N SER A 198 -6.59 2.48 9.57
CA SER A 198 -5.27 2.97 9.15
C SER A 198 -5.12 3.08 7.62
N GLY A 199 -5.85 2.25 6.86
CA GLY A 199 -5.82 2.23 5.40
C GLY A 199 -6.71 3.31 4.75
N MET A 200 -7.80 3.70 5.39
CA MET A 200 -8.78 4.65 4.82
C MET A 200 -8.19 5.99 4.37
N PRO A 201 -7.24 6.63 5.09
CA PRO A 201 -6.60 7.86 4.62
C PRO A 201 -5.84 7.73 3.28
N TRP A 202 -5.51 6.51 2.86
CA TRP A 202 -4.83 6.22 1.60
C TRP A 202 -5.79 6.01 0.42
N ALA A 203 -7.08 5.84 0.71
CA ALA A 203 -8.12 5.67 -0.30
C ALA A 203 -8.47 7.02 -0.97
N LEU A 204 -9.09 6.95 -2.14
CA LEU A 204 -9.31 8.12 -2.99
C LEU A 204 -10.24 9.16 -2.35
N VAL A 205 -11.41 8.74 -1.86
CA VAL A 205 -12.42 9.65 -1.30
C VAL A 205 -12.04 10.09 0.10
N TRP A 206 -11.64 9.17 0.97
CA TRP A 206 -11.21 9.46 2.34
C TRP A 206 -9.92 10.28 2.39
N GLY A 207 -8.94 9.99 1.54
CA GLY A 207 -7.70 10.76 1.46
C GLY A 207 -7.95 12.22 1.02
N ASN A 208 -8.84 12.42 0.05
CA ASN A 208 -9.28 13.76 -0.35
C ASN A 208 -10.08 14.47 0.75
N GLY A 209 -10.98 13.76 1.44
CA GLY A 209 -11.70 14.31 2.60
C GLY A 209 -10.76 14.74 3.73
N PHE A 210 -9.74 13.94 4.02
CA PHE A 210 -8.72 14.26 5.03
C PHE A 210 -7.91 15.50 4.64
N LYS A 211 -7.54 15.64 3.37
CA LYS A 211 -6.91 16.87 2.83
C LYS A 211 -7.80 18.09 3.08
N MET A 212 -9.07 18.03 2.71
CA MET A 212 -10.02 19.14 2.90
C MET A 212 -10.16 19.56 4.37
N VAL A 213 -10.25 18.59 5.29
CA VAL A 213 -10.33 18.88 6.73
C VAL A 213 -9.05 19.53 7.23
N ARG A 214 -7.87 19.11 6.76
CA ARG A 214 -6.59 19.71 7.13
C ARG A 214 -6.44 21.14 6.63
N GLU A 215 -6.87 21.40 5.39
CA GLU A 215 -6.95 22.74 4.81
C GLU A 215 -7.88 23.65 5.61
N ALA A 216 -9.07 23.17 5.95
CA ALA A 216 -10.05 23.92 6.75
C ALA A 216 -9.58 24.20 8.19
N THR A 217 -8.78 23.31 8.79
CA THR A 217 -8.26 23.44 10.15
C THR A 217 -6.92 24.18 10.23
N GLY A 218 -6.37 24.63 9.10
CA GLY A 218 -5.10 25.36 9.06
C GLY A 218 -3.87 24.52 9.45
N THR A 219 -3.96 23.18 9.41
CA THR A 219 -2.87 22.25 9.75
C THR A 219 -1.97 21.90 8.55
N VAL A 220 -2.00 22.73 7.50
CA VAL A 220 -1.23 22.56 6.26
C VAL A 220 0.13 23.24 6.42
N ALA A 221 1.08 22.56 7.05
CA ALA A 221 2.46 23.04 7.12
C ALA A 221 3.39 22.43 6.04
N ILE A 222 2.96 21.39 5.31
CA ILE A 222 3.83 20.65 4.37
C ILE A 222 3.00 20.16 3.18
N SER A 223 3.50 20.33 1.95
CA SER A 223 2.98 19.68 0.75
C SER A 223 3.01 18.17 0.94
N GLN A 224 1.92 17.48 0.61
CA GLN A 224 1.93 16.01 0.65
C GLN A 224 2.60 15.47 -0.60
N ASP A 225 3.77 14.85 -0.44
CA ASP A 225 4.56 14.35 -1.57
C ASP A 225 4.28 12.86 -1.89
N TRP A 226 3.34 12.23 -1.18
CA TRP A 226 2.97 10.82 -1.35
C TRP A 226 1.63 10.63 -2.09
N ILE A 227 1.47 9.45 -2.70
CA ILE A 227 0.36 9.13 -3.61
C ILE A 227 -0.92 8.80 -2.82
N ILE A 228 -2.06 9.34 -3.25
CA ILE A 228 -3.40 8.97 -2.79
C ILE A 228 -4.18 8.42 -3.98
N GLY A 229 -4.59 7.15 -3.92
CA GLY A 229 -5.32 6.47 -4.99
C GLY A 229 -4.53 6.32 -6.32
N PRO A 230 -5.22 5.92 -7.41
CA PRO A 230 -4.62 5.82 -8.73
C PRO A 230 -4.02 7.14 -9.18
N GLN A 231 -2.78 7.08 -9.67
CA GLN A 231 -2.21 8.20 -10.42
C GLN A 231 -2.92 8.24 -11.78
N ASN A 232 -3.73 9.27 -12.03
CA ASN A 232 -4.21 9.54 -13.38
C ASN A 232 -3.00 9.87 -14.26
N GLU A 233 -2.48 8.89 -15.00
CA GLU A 233 -1.43 9.06 -16.03
C GLU A 233 -1.88 10.03 -17.16
N HIS A 234 -3.14 10.49 -17.13
CA HIS A 234 -3.73 11.46 -18.06
C HIS A 234 -4.15 12.81 -17.45
N ALA A 235 -3.95 13.03 -16.15
CA ALA A 235 -4.18 14.36 -15.57
C ALA A 235 -2.92 15.23 -15.77
N GLY A 236 -2.81 15.78 -16.98
CA GLY A 236 -1.77 16.74 -17.32
C GLY A 236 -1.78 17.96 -16.40
N HIS A 237 -0.56 18.39 -16.05
CA HIS A 237 -0.15 19.76 -15.76
C HIS A 237 -1.25 20.81 -15.56
N GLU A 238 -1.59 21.10 -14.30
CA GLU A 238 -1.85 22.48 -13.88
C GLU A 238 -1.28 22.69 -12.46
N GLY A 239 -0.26 23.55 -12.35
CA GLY A 239 0.01 24.27 -11.10
C GLY A 239 1.09 23.77 -10.14
N HIS A 240 2.31 23.46 -10.59
CA HIS A 240 3.49 23.58 -9.71
C HIS A 240 4.56 24.43 -10.39
N GLY A 241 4.36 25.74 -10.32
CA GLY A 241 5.35 26.74 -10.69
C GLY A 241 6.43 26.87 -9.61
N ALA A 242 7.69 26.77 -10.05
CA ALA A 242 8.88 27.42 -9.51
C ALA A 242 8.98 27.60 -7.98
N GLY A 243 9.58 26.63 -7.29
CA GLY A 243 10.24 26.83 -6.00
C GLY A 243 11.74 26.70 -6.18
N ALA A 244 12.45 27.82 -6.30
CA ALA A 244 13.89 27.88 -6.42
C ALA A 244 14.58 27.19 -5.22
N VAL A 245 15.52 26.31 -5.52
CA VAL A 245 16.47 25.75 -4.55
C VAL A 245 17.38 26.88 -4.07
N ALA A 246 17.07 27.46 -2.92
CA ALA A 246 18.01 28.31 -2.20
C ALA A 246 18.99 27.42 -1.44
N LEU A 247 20.20 27.30 -1.99
CA LEU A 247 21.40 26.87 -1.29
C LEU A 247 21.59 27.75 -0.04
N MET A 248 21.55 27.15 1.15
CA MET A 248 22.12 27.77 2.35
C MET A 248 23.24 26.87 2.85
N SER A 249 24.45 27.20 2.42
CA SER A 249 25.68 26.83 3.11
C SER A 249 25.62 27.33 4.54
N CYS A 250 25.90 26.47 5.51
CA CYS A 250 26.51 26.90 6.77
C CYS A 250 27.73 26.03 7.06
N VAL A 251 28.84 26.74 7.25
CA VAL A 251 30.06 26.34 7.94
C VAL A 251 29.74 25.75 9.31
#